data_AF-A0AAP3G9P6-F1
#
_entry.id   AF-A0AAP3G9P6-F1
#
_cell.length_a   1.000
_cell.length_b   1.000
_cell.length_c   1.000
_cell.angle_alpha   90.00
_cell.angle_beta   90.00
_cell.angle_gamma   90.00
#
_symmetry.space_group_name_H-M   'P 1'
#
loop_
_entity.id
_entity.type
_entity.pdbx_description
1 polymer ?
#
loop_
_entity_poly.entity_id
_entity_poly.type
_entity_poly.pdbx_seq_one_letter_code
_entity_poly.pdbx_strand_id
1 'polypeptide(L)' 'MGGAELKSVSLSDKEIELIISALDYQNYEFATYEDDSGHYDLKLKLEQCLN' A
#
# COMPACT_ATOMS: atom_id res chain seq x y z
N MET A 1 -20.04 -2.94 18.30
CA MET A 1 -19.57 -2.69 16.91
C MET A 1 -18.41 -3.66 16.69
N GLY A 2 -18.57 -4.63 15.79
CA GLY A 2 -17.54 -5.63 15.53
C GLY A 2 -16.35 -4.98 14.85
N GLY A 3 -15.22 -4.87 15.56
CA GLY A 3 -13.95 -4.50 14.95
C GLY A 3 -13.57 -5.63 14.01
N ALA A 4 -13.49 -5.35 12.71
CA ALA A 4 -12.84 -6.26 11.79
C ALA A 4 -11.37 -6.33 12.22
N GLU A 5 -10.95 -7.46 12.81
CA GLU A 5 -9.53 -7.78 12.95
C GLU A 5 -8.94 -7.76 11.54
N LEU A 6 -8.20 -6.70 11.22
CA LEU A 6 -7.37 -6.65 10.03
C LEU A 6 -6.30 -7.74 10.20
N LYS A 7 -6.57 -8.92 9.62
CA LYS A 7 -5.55 -9.96 9.53
C LYS A 7 -4.37 -9.34 8.80
N SER A 8 -3.22 -9.26 9.48
CA SER A 8 -1.96 -8.91 8.85
C SER A 8 -1.65 -9.99 7.82
N VAL A 9 -1.91 -9.68 6.55
CA VAL A 9 -1.55 -10.55 5.42
C VAL A 9 -0.25 -10.00 4.88
N SER A 10 0.79 -10.83 4.89
CA SER A 10 2.05 -10.52 4.21
C SER A 10 1.83 -10.62 2.71
N LEU A 11 2.13 -9.55 1.99
CA LEU A 11 2.14 -9.55 0.53
C LEU A 11 3.47 -10.11 0.02
N SER A 12 3.42 -10.86 -1.06
CA SER A 12 4.62 -11.24 -1.81
C SER A 12 5.10 -10.11 -2.72
N ASP A 13 6.37 -10.14 -3.12
CA ASP A 13 6.98 -9.13 -4.02
C ASP A 13 6.15 -8.93 -5.30
N LYS A 14 5.65 -10.02 -5.90
CA LYS A 14 4.80 -9.97 -7.10
C LYS A 14 3.47 -9.25 -6.86
N GLU A 15 2.87 -9.43 -5.68
CA GLU A 15 1.63 -8.73 -5.33
C GLU A 15 1.90 -7.23 -5.12
N ILE A 16 3.04 -6.89 -4.51
CA ILE A 16 3.49 -5.51 -4.35
C ILE A 16 3.71 -4.85 -5.72
N GLU A 17 4.42 -5.52 -6.65
CA GLU A 17 4.63 -5.04 -8.02
C GLU A 17 3.31 -4.82 -8.78
N LEU A 18 2.34 -5.72 -8.62
CA LEU A 18 1.01 -5.57 -9.23
C LEU A 18 0.26 -4.35 -8.69
N ILE A 19 0.35 -4.08 -7.39
CA ILE A 19 -0.28 -2.92 -6.78
C ILE A 19 0.36 -1.63 -7.30
N ILE A 20 1.69 -1.54 -7.34
CA ILE A 20 2.40 -0.38 -7.90
C ILE A 20 2.00 -0.14 -9.35
N SER A 21 1.98 -1.20 -10.17
CA SER A 21 1.58 -1.12 -11.58
C SER A 21 0.14 -0.62 -11.76
N ALA A 22 -0.78 -1.04 -10.88
CA ALA A 22 -2.16 -0.56 -10.91
C ALA A 22 -2.27 0.92 -10.53
N LEU A 23 -1.48 1.38 -9.54
CA LEU A 23 -1.42 2.79 -9.15
C LEU A 23 -0.89 3.66 -10.29
N ASP A 24 0.18 3.23 -10.97
CA ASP A 24 0.74 3.90 -12.14
C ASP A 24 -0.24 3.93 -13.32
N TYR A 25 -0.92 2.81 -13.59
CA TYR A 25 -1.90 2.72 -14.68
C TYR A 25 -3.07 3.70 -14.50
N GLN A 26 -3.54 3.89 -13.27
CA GLN A 26 -4.59 4.87 -12.95
C GLN A 26 -4.07 6.31 -12.87
N ASN A 27 -2.75 6.52 -13.06
CA ASN A 27 -2.06 7.78 -12.77
C ASN A 27 -2.45 8.34 -11.39
N TYR A 28 -2.56 7.45 -10.41
CA TYR A 28 -3.08 7.77 -9.09
C TYR A 28 -1.96 8.36 -8.23
N GLU A 29 -1.64 9.63 -8.49
CA GLU A 29 -0.56 10.39 -7.85
C GLU A 29 -0.73 10.57 -6.33
N PHE A 30 -1.93 10.33 -5.79
CA PHE A 30 -2.29 10.58 -4.39
C PHE A 30 -2.64 9.30 -3.61
N ALA A 31 -2.06 8.16 -3.99
CA ALA A 31 -2.20 6.93 -3.20
C ALA A 31 -1.58 7.14 -1.81
N THR A 32 -2.40 7.37 -0.79
CA THR A 32 -1.92 7.54 0.58
C THR A 32 -2.53 6.52 1.53
N TYR A 33 -1.77 6.16 2.56
CA TYR A 33 -2.27 5.43 3.71
C TYR A 33 -2.10 6.29 4.97
N GLU A 34 -2.98 6.10 5.95
CA GLU A 34 -2.93 6.78 7.24
C GLU A 34 -2.55 5.78 8.34
N ASP A 35 -1.64 6.18 9.22
CA ASP A 35 -1.42 5.54 10.52
C ASP A 35 -1.47 6.60 11.64
N ASP A 36 -1.21 6.19 12.90
CA ASP A 36 -1.20 7.10 14.05
C ASP A 36 -0.21 8.28 13.92
N SER A 37 0.74 8.22 12.98
CA SER A 37 1.79 9.22 12.73
C SER A 37 1.46 10.17 11.56
N GLY A 38 0.45 9.86 10.73
CA GLY A 38 -0.05 10.74 9.68
C GLY A 38 -0.31 10.05 8.33
N HIS A 39 -0.37 10.86 7.26
CA HIS A 39 -0.55 10.38 5.89
C HIS A 39 0.79 10.15 5.20
N TYR A 40 0.94 8.99 4.58
CA TYR A 40 2.14 8.57 3.88
C TYR A 40 1.83 8.15 2.46
N ASP A 41 2.80 8.35 1.57
CA ASP A 41 2.72 7.87 0.19
C ASP A 41 2.79 6.34 0.16
N LEU A 42 1.71 5.73 -0.33
CA LEU A 42 1.56 4.29 -0.42
C LEU A 42 2.49 3.69 -1.48
N LYS A 43 2.66 4.38 -2.62
CA LYS A 43 3.50 3.90 -3.71
C LYS A 43 4.96 3.82 -3.25
N LEU A 44 5.46 4.90 -2.65
CA LEU A 44 6.80 5.00 -2.10
C LEU A 44 7.08 3.92 -1.07
N LYS A 45 6.11 3.63 -0.19
CA LYS A 45 6.25 2.57 0.82
C LYS A 45 6.35 1.18 0.19
N LEU A 46 5.55 0.91 -0.84
CA LEU A 46 5.57 -0.35 -1.58
C LEU A 46 6.88 -0.52 -2.36
N GLU A 47 7.39 0.55 -2.99
CA GLU A 47 8.69 0.53 -3.68
C GLU A 47 9.85 0.27 -2.70
N GLN A 48 9.79 0.81 -1.48
CA GLN A 48 10.76 0.51 -0.42
C GLN A 48 10.71 -0.95 0.06
N CYS A 49 9.56 -1.62 -0.01
CA CYS A 49 9.45 -3.02 0.36
C CYS A 49 10.11 -3.97 -0.66
N LEU A 50 10.32 -3.52 -1.90
CA LEU A 50 10.96 -4.30 -2.97
C LEU A 50 12.49 -4.13 -3.03
N ASN A 51 13.06 -3.25 -2.20
CA ASN A 51 14.47 -2.85 -2.23
C ASN A 51 15.24 -3.39 -1.02
#